data_AF-A0A8C2M996-F1
#
_entry.id   AF-A0A8C2M996-F1
#
_cell.length_a   1.000
_cell.length_b   1.000
_cell.length_c   1.000
_cell.angle_alpha   90.00
_cell.angle_beta   90.00
_cell.angle_gamma   90.00
#
_symmetry.space_group_name_H-M   'P 1'
#
loop_
_entity.id
_entity.type
_entity.pdbx_description
1 polymer ?
#
loop_
_entity_poly.entity_id
_entity_poly.type
_entity_poly.pdbx_seq_one_letter_code
_entity_poly.pdbx_strand_id
1 'polypeptide(L)'
;MEAANCSLRVKRPLLDPRFEGYKLSLEPLPCYQLELDAAVAEVKLRDDQYTLEHMHAFGMYNYLHCDAWYQDSVYYIDNLGRIMNLTVMLDTALGKPREVFRLPTDVTAYDNRLCASIHFTSPAWATLSDGTGRLYVIGTGDRGNSPEKWEIMFNEELGNPFIIIHSISLPDSEEHSVAVLLLRIEKEELDLKGSGFHVSLEWVTVSKKKEDGTKYEITKHHVLRGKSVPHYAAIEPSGNGLMIVSYKSFTAVSIDQSLEESMDEDRPEKTKGNLPVKGSSCALTYRHMYVWSSH
;
A
#
# COMPACT_ATOMS: atom_id res chain seq x y z
N MET A 1 11.11 -1.24 -24.56
CA MET A 1 12.30 -0.60 -23.95
C MET A 1 12.37 -1.15 -22.53
N GLU A 2 13.42 -1.87 -22.15
CA GLU A 2 13.48 -2.62 -20.88
C GLU A 2 13.65 -1.68 -19.68
N ALA A 3 12.78 -1.83 -18.67
CA ALA A 3 12.92 -1.13 -17.39
C ALA A 3 14.23 -1.54 -16.71
N ALA A 4 15.06 -0.56 -16.31
CA ALA A 4 16.35 -0.83 -15.67
C ALA A 4 16.16 -1.31 -14.22
N ASN A 5 16.18 -2.61 -14.01
CA ASN A 5 16.15 -3.23 -12.68
C ASN A 5 17.51 -3.09 -11.98
N CYS A 6 17.61 -2.23 -10.96
CA CYS A 6 18.80 -2.11 -10.11
C CYS A 6 18.59 -2.85 -8.78
N SER A 7 19.42 -3.86 -8.50
CA SER A 7 19.38 -4.63 -7.25
C SER A 7 20.44 -4.16 -6.27
N LEU A 8 20.02 -3.59 -5.12
CA LEU A 8 20.94 -3.25 -4.03
C LEU A 8 21.34 -4.51 -3.25
N ARG A 9 22.61 -4.93 -3.39
CA ARG A 9 23.16 -6.07 -2.64
C ARG A 9 23.90 -5.59 -1.39
N VAL A 10 23.54 -6.14 -0.24
CA VAL A 10 24.20 -5.88 1.04
C VAL A 10 25.67 -6.31 0.97
N LYS A 11 26.59 -5.38 1.23
CA LYS A 11 28.02 -5.68 1.37
C LYS A 11 28.29 -6.21 2.78
N ARG A 12 28.12 -7.53 2.97
CA ARG A 12 28.33 -8.21 4.26
C ARG A 12 29.64 -7.86 4.99
N PRO A 13 30.79 -7.65 4.31
CA PRO A 13 32.02 -7.24 5.00
C PRO A 13 31.95 -5.87 5.68
N LEU A 14 30.95 -5.04 5.36
CA LEU A 14 30.73 -3.73 5.99
C LEU A 14 29.82 -3.80 7.22
N LEU A 15 29.30 -4.98 7.57
CA LEU A 15 28.44 -5.18 8.74
C LEU A 15 29.24 -5.87 9.85
N ASP A 16 29.22 -5.33 11.06
CA ASP A 16 29.77 -6.03 12.23
C ASP A 16 28.73 -7.03 12.74
N PRO A 17 28.99 -8.35 12.66
CA PRO A 17 28.06 -9.39 13.11
C PRO A 17 27.85 -9.40 14.63
N ARG A 18 28.66 -8.65 15.39
CA ARG A 18 28.56 -8.50 16.85
C ARG A 18 27.90 -7.19 17.26
N PHE A 19 27.43 -6.40 16.30
CA PHE A 19 26.74 -5.15 16.60
C PHE A 19 25.36 -5.45 17.20
N GLU A 20 25.25 -5.28 18.52
CA GLU A 20 24.00 -5.50 19.27
C GLU A 20 23.05 -4.29 19.26
N GLY A 21 23.39 -3.24 18.50
CA GLY A 21 22.59 -2.01 18.38
C GLY A 21 23.04 -0.89 19.32
N TYR A 22 22.52 0.32 19.08
CA TYR A 22 22.63 1.43 20.02
C TYR A 22 21.41 1.40 20.95
N LYS A 23 21.62 1.25 22.26
CA LYS A 23 20.54 1.34 23.25
C LYS A 23 20.47 2.78 23.76
N LEU A 24 19.63 3.59 23.13
CA LEU A 24 19.56 5.05 23.35
C LEU A 24 19.04 5.45 24.74
N SER A 25 18.34 4.56 25.47
CA SER A 25 18.01 4.73 26.89
C SER A 25 17.59 3.39 27.50
N LEU A 26 17.78 3.23 28.82
CA LEU A 26 17.20 2.14 29.62
C LEU A 26 15.88 2.54 30.29
N GLU A 27 15.48 3.81 30.17
CA GLU A 27 14.23 4.30 30.72
C GLU A 27 13.05 3.69 29.95
N PRO A 28 11.98 3.29 30.66
CA PRO A 28 10.78 2.78 30.00
C PRO A 28 10.18 3.86 29.11
N LEU A 29 9.76 3.47 27.91
CA LEU A 29 9.03 4.38 27.03
C LEU A 29 7.71 4.78 27.71
N PRO A 30 7.33 6.07 27.70
CA PRO A 30 6.07 6.48 28.27
C PRO A 30 4.92 5.82 27.50
N CYS A 31 4.04 5.12 28.22
CA CYS A 31 2.85 4.50 27.67
C CYS A 31 1.62 5.30 28.13
N TYR A 32 0.82 5.73 27.16
CA TYR A 32 -0.43 6.43 27.41
C TYR A 32 -1.59 5.55 26.97
N GLN A 33 -2.64 5.51 27.78
CA GLN A 33 -3.87 4.77 27.49
C GLN A 33 -5.05 5.73 27.53
N LEU A 34 -5.92 5.58 26.55
CA LEU A 34 -7.09 6.42 26.36
C LEU A 34 -8.30 5.52 26.09
N GLU A 35 -9.42 5.82 26.73
CA GLU A 35 -10.70 5.19 26.40
C GLU A 35 -11.29 5.83 25.15
N LEU A 36 -11.68 5.00 24.19
CA LEU A 36 -12.26 5.44 22.93
C LEU A 36 -13.78 5.34 22.97
N ASP A 37 -14.47 6.34 22.42
CA ASP A 37 -15.93 6.34 22.31
C ASP A 37 -16.45 5.26 21.35
N ALA A 38 -15.61 4.79 20.42
CA ALA A 38 -15.87 3.68 19.52
C ALA A 38 -14.60 2.85 19.32
N ALA A 39 -14.77 1.55 19.08
CA ALA A 39 -13.64 0.64 18.85
C ALA A 39 -12.94 0.96 17.53
N VAL A 40 -11.63 0.72 17.47
CA VAL A 40 -10.85 0.74 16.22
C VAL A 40 -11.44 -0.30 15.26
N ALA A 41 -11.52 0.03 13.96
CA ALA A 41 -12.03 -0.93 12.98
C ALA A 41 -11.08 -2.13 12.85
N GLU A 42 -11.59 -3.31 13.17
CA GLU A 42 -10.92 -4.60 13.01
C GLU A 42 -11.69 -5.43 11.98
N VAL A 43 -10.99 -5.92 10.94
CA VAL A 43 -11.57 -6.77 9.90
C VAL A 43 -10.84 -8.10 9.91
N LYS A 44 -11.46 -9.14 10.45
CA LYS A 44 -10.82 -10.45 10.54
C LYS A 44 -10.71 -11.09 9.16
N LEU A 45 -9.54 -11.68 8.89
CA LEU A 45 -9.37 -12.55 7.73
C LEU A 45 -10.32 -13.74 7.80
N ARG A 46 -10.90 -14.07 6.64
CA ARG A 46 -11.77 -15.23 6.46
C ARG A 46 -10.96 -16.51 6.39
N ASP A 47 -11.62 -17.65 6.60
CA ASP A 47 -10.99 -18.98 6.53
C ASP A 47 -10.32 -19.27 5.17
N ASP A 48 -10.89 -18.75 4.08
CA ASP A 48 -10.35 -18.85 2.72
C ASP A 48 -9.23 -17.83 2.43
N GLN A 49 -8.98 -16.90 3.35
CA GLN A 49 -7.94 -15.87 3.29
C GLN A 49 -6.83 -16.11 4.34
N TYR A 50 -6.73 -17.29 4.93
CA TYR A 50 -5.69 -17.62 5.91
C TYR A 50 -4.41 -18.15 5.24
N THR A 51 -3.83 -17.38 4.31
CA THR A 51 -2.48 -17.66 3.79
C THR A 51 -1.42 -16.78 4.45
N LEU A 52 -0.15 -17.16 4.33
CA LEU A 52 0.98 -16.39 4.86
C LEU A 52 0.96 -14.94 4.31
N GLU A 53 0.65 -14.81 3.03
CA GLU A 53 0.59 -13.54 2.30
C GLU A 53 -0.54 -12.66 2.84
N HIS A 54 -1.73 -13.20 3.08
CA HIS A 54 -2.83 -12.43 3.69
C HIS A 54 -2.50 -12.00 5.11
N MET A 55 -1.93 -12.88 5.92
CA MET A 55 -1.47 -12.53 7.26
C MET A 55 -0.41 -11.42 7.22
N HIS A 56 0.50 -11.45 6.24
CA HIS A 56 1.52 -10.42 6.08
C HIS A 56 0.96 -9.08 5.58
N ALA A 57 0.02 -9.10 4.63
CA ALA A 57 -0.54 -7.87 4.06
C ALA A 57 -1.59 -7.24 4.96
N PHE A 58 -2.43 -8.06 5.59
CA PHE A 58 -3.68 -7.64 6.22
C PHE A 58 -3.81 -8.08 7.67
N GLY A 59 -2.96 -8.98 8.16
CA GLY A 59 -3.08 -9.54 9.51
C GLY A 59 -2.82 -8.54 10.65
N MET A 60 -2.33 -7.34 10.32
CA MET A 60 -2.17 -6.25 11.28
C MET A 60 -3.11 -5.12 10.90
N TYR A 61 -4.11 -4.92 11.75
CA TYR A 61 -5.27 -4.10 11.47
C TYR A 61 -5.05 -2.67 11.97
N ASN A 62 -5.37 -1.69 11.11
CA ASN A 62 -5.62 -0.30 11.48
C ASN A 62 -4.59 0.29 12.45
N TYR A 63 -3.37 0.42 11.94
CA TYR A 63 -2.28 1.02 12.67
C TYR A 63 -2.60 2.46 13.07
N LEU A 64 -1.93 2.91 14.13
CA LEU A 64 -1.76 4.34 14.33
C LEU A 64 -0.98 4.89 13.14
N HIS A 65 -1.66 5.67 12.31
CA HIS A 65 -1.09 6.32 11.14
C HIS A 65 -0.46 7.64 11.57
N CYS A 66 0.86 7.70 11.54
CA CYS A 66 1.59 8.95 11.78
C CYS A 66 1.53 9.86 10.55
N ASP A 67 1.46 11.15 10.78
CA ASP A 67 1.61 12.16 9.74
C ASP A 67 3.06 12.64 9.67
N ALA A 68 3.70 12.46 8.52
CA ALA A 68 5.10 12.83 8.32
C ALA A 68 5.35 14.35 8.43
N TRP A 69 4.33 15.18 8.21
CA TRP A 69 4.42 16.63 8.28
C TRP A 69 4.01 17.20 9.64
N TYR A 70 3.21 16.45 10.40
CA TYR A 70 2.71 16.85 11.71
C TYR A 70 2.98 15.72 12.72
N GLN A 71 4.21 15.70 13.24
CA GLN A 71 4.76 14.57 14.02
C GLN A 71 3.99 14.28 15.31
N ASP A 72 3.32 15.28 15.87
CA ASP A 72 2.48 15.13 17.06
C ASP A 72 1.07 14.62 16.73
N SER A 73 0.74 14.40 15.46
CA SER A 73 -0.58 13.93 15.02
C SER A 73 -0.57 12.46 14.63
N VAL A 74 -1.51 11.73 15.22
CA VAL A 74 -1.73 10.31 14.96
C VAL A 74 -3.18 10.09 14.56
N TYR A 75 -3.40 9.17 13.62
CA TYR A 75 -4.71 8.90 13.06
C TYR A 75 -5.06 7.42 13.15
N TYR A 76 -6.35 7.13 13.30
CA TYR A 76 -6.89 5.77 13.19
C TYR A 76 -8.30 5.83 12.61
N ILE A 77 -8.80 4.69 12.16
CA ILE A 77 -10.17 4.58 11.63
C ILE A 77 -11.01 3.79 12.64
N ASP A 78 -12.18 4.26 13.03
CA ASP A 78 -13.02 3.49 13.94
C ASP A 78 -14.02 2.58 13.19
N ASN A 79 -14.68 1.69 13.93
CA ASN A 79 -15.66 0.75 13.39
C ASN A 79 -16.92 1.42 12.81
N LEU A 80 -17.08 2.74 12.97
CA LEU A 80 -18.13 3.55 12.36
C LEU A 80 -17.67 4.21 11.05
N GLY A 81 -16.46 3.90 10.57
CA GLY A 81 -15.89 4.47 9.34
C GLY A 81 -15.42 5.91 9.52
N ARG A 82 -15.21 6.38 10.76
CA ARG A 82 -14.71 7.71 11.05
C ARG A 82 -13.19 7.69 11.12
N ILE A 83 -12.56 8.68 10.50
CA ILE A 83 -11.14 8.95 10.67
C ILE A 83 -11.01 9.88 11.86
N MET A 84 -10.30 9.38 12.87
CA MET A 84 -10.09 10.04 14.14
C MET A 84 -8.64 10.53 14.20
N ASN A 85 -8.43 11.74 14.68
CA ASN A 85 -7.13 12.34 14.93
C ASN A 85 -6.89 12.51 16.43
N LEU A 86 -5.68 12.21 16.87
CA LEU A 86 -5.20 12.44 18.22
C LEU A 86 -3.89 13.23 18.16
N THR A 87 -3.84 14.35 18.87
CA THR A 87 -2.58 15.08 19.08
C THR A 87 -1.89 14.56 20.35
N VAL A 88 -0.66 14.12 20.19
CA VAL A 88 0.21 13.57 21.24
C VAL A 88 1.23 14.64 21.59
N MET A 89 0.98 15.37 22.68
CA MET A 89 1.99 16.25 23.26
C MET A 89 2.64 15.52 24.44
N LEU A 90 3.96 15.38 24.39
CA LEU A 90 4.75 14.85 25.50
C LEU A 90 4.45 15.68 26.77
N ASP A 91 4.35 15.01 27.91
CA ASP A 91 4.13 15.60 29.25
C ASP A 91 2.75 16.20 29.55
N THR A 92 1.78 16.07 28.63
CA THR A 92 0.38 16.46 28.87
C THR A 92 -0.57 15.27 28.75
N ALA A 93 -1.72 15.35 29.42
CA ALA A 93 -2.76 14.36 29.26
C ALA A 93 -3.24 14.34 27.80
N LEU A 94 -3.35 13.16 27.20
CA LEU A 94 -3.90 13.01 25.85
C LEU A 94 -5.32 13.59 25.80
N GLY A 95 -5.57 14.44 24.80
CA GLY A 95 -6.90 14.94 24.51
C GLY A 95 -7.85 13.84 24.01
N LYS A 96 -9.13 14.19 23.83
CA LYS A 96 -10.07 13.28 23.17
C LYS A 96 -9.80 13.24 21.66
N PRO A 97 -9.92 12.06 21.00
CA PRO A 97 -9.79 11.95 19.56
C PRO A 97 -10.87 12.79 18.87
N ARG A 98 -10.49 13.49 17.80
CA ARG A 98 -11.40 14.32 17.00
C ARG A 98 -11.70 13.66 15.67
N GLU A 99 -12.96 13.59 15.28
CA GLU A 99 -13.34 13.19 13.93
C GLU A 99 -12.88 14.25 12.92
N VAL A 100 -12.12 13.84 11.91
CA VAL A 100 -11.66 14.70 10.81
C VAL A 100 -12.36 14.40 9.49
N PHE A 101 -12.83 13.16 9.33
CA PHE A 101 -13.50 12.69 8.14
C PHE A 101 -14.38 11.46 8.45
N ARG A 102 -15.36 11.18 7.60
CA ARG A 102 -16.18 9.97 7.67
C ARG A 102 -16.35 9.39 6.27
N LEU A 103 -16.09 8.09 6.14
CA LEU A 103 -16.30 7.37 4.89
C LEU A 103 -17.78 7.43 4.49
N PRO A 104 -18.11 7.72 3.21
CA PRO A 104 -19.51 7.89 2.79
C PRO A 104 -20.33 6.60 2.77
N THR A 105 -19.67 5.46 2.59
CA THR A 105 -20.32 4.16 2.36
C THR A 105 -20.47 3.40 3.67
N ASP A 106 -21.60 2.72 3.85
CA ASP A 106 -21.71 1.71 4.90
C ASP A 106 -20.85 0.50 4.53
N VAL A 107 -19.61 0.52 5.02
CA VAL A 107 -18.59 -0.49 4.75
C VAL A 107 -19.00 -1.85 5.35
N THR A 108 -19.98 -1.91 6.27
CA THR A 108 -20.38 -3.15 6.98
C THR A 108 -21.15 -4.14 6.13
N ALA A 109 -21.67 -3.71 4.97
CA ALA A 109 -22.36 -4.59 4.04
C ALA A 109 -21.43 -5.51 3.22
N TYR A 110 -20.11 -5.26 3.22
CA TYR A 110 -19.15 -5.97 2.36
C TYR A 110 -18.40 -7.08 3.11
N ASP A 111 -18.79 -8.32 2.84
CA ASP A 111 -18.26 -9.54 3.50
C ASP A 111 -16.81 -9.88 3.12
N ASN A 112 -16.28 -9.31 2.04
CA ASN A 112 -14.89 -9.52 1.59
C ASN A 112 -14.01 -8.27 1.79
N ARG A 113 -14.43 -7.30 2.61
CA ARG A 113 -13.66 -6.06 2.80
C ARG A 113 -12.33 -6.31 3.52
N LEU A 114 -11.42 -5.36 3.39
CA LEU A 114 -10.22 -5.20 4.20
C LEU A 114 -10.42 -4.05 5.20
N CYS A 115 -9.47 -3.88 6.13
CA CYS A 115 -9.40 -2.63 6.89
C CYS A 115 -9.18 -1.45 5.94
N ALA A 116 -9.90 -0.37 6.19
CA ALA A 116 -9.61 0.91 5.55
C ALA A 116 -8.16 1.33 5.83
N SER A 117 -7.54 2.04 4.90
CA SER A 117 -6.14 2.44 4.98
C SER A 117 -5.97 3.90 4.56
N ILE A 118 -5.03 4.58 5.20
CA ILE A 118 -4.68 5.98 4.92
C ILE A 118 -3.17 6.11 4.71
N HIS A 119 -2.80 6.98 3.77
CA HIS A 119 -1.44 7.48 3.63
C HIS A 119 -1.46 8.98 3.39
N PHE A 120 -0.63 9.72 4.15
CA PHE A 120 -0.47 11.16 3.97
C PHE A 120 0.46 11.42 2.79
N THR A 121 -0.07 12.12 1.80
CA THR A 121 0.56 12.32 0.49
C THR A 121 1.42 13.57 0.48
N SER A 122 0.97 14.60 1.21
CA SER A 122 1.64 15.89 1.39
C SER A 122 1.09 16.62 2.63
N PRO A 123 1.58 17.82 2.99
CA PRO A 123 1.04 18.59 4.13
C PRO A 123 -0.46 18.91 4.04
N ALA A 124 -1.05 18.84 2.83
CA ALA A 124 -2.44 19.21 2.58
C ALA A 124 -3.26 18.13 1.86
N TRP A 125 -2.70 16.93 1.65
CA TRP A 125 -3.36 15.84 0.93
C TRP A 125 -3.17 14.50 1.61
N ALA A 126 -4.19 13.65 1.50
CA ALA A 126 -4.16 12.25 1.92
C ALA A 126 -4.87 11.36 0.90
N THR A 127 -4.47 10.10 0.87
CA THR A 127 -5.13 9.07 0.07
C THR A 127 -5.75 8.04 1.00
N LEU A 128 -6.99 7.65 0.73
CA LEU A 128 -7.74 6.67 1.53
C LEU A 128 -8.23 5.51 0.67
N SER A 129 -8.28 4.33 1.27
CA SER A 129 -9.12 3.24 0.81
C SER A 129 -10.13 2.91 1.90
N ASP A 130 -11.37 2.63 1.52
CA ASP A 130 -12.39 2.11 2.44
C ASP A 130 -12.25 0.59 2.67
N GLY A 131 -11.29 -0.06 2.02
CA GLY A 131 -11.07 -1.50 2.10
C GLY A 131 -12.06 -2.32 1.28
N THR A 132 -12.98 -1.71 0.53
CA THR A 132 -13.93 -2.43 -0.36
C THR A 132 -13.46 -2.47 -1.81
N GLY A 133 -12.44 -1.68 -2.14
CA GLY A 133 -11.96 -1.49 -3.51
C GLY A 133 -12.15 -0.09 -4.05
N ARG A 134 -12.50 0.88 -3.20
CA ARG A 134 -12.61 2.28 -3.59
C ARG A 134 -11.37 3.07 -3.17
N LEU A 135 -10.86 3.88 -4.09
CA LEU A 135 -9.79 4.84 -3.85
C LEU A 135 -10.40 6.22 -3.62
N TYR A 136 -9.89 6.96 -2.65
CA TYR A 136 -10.20 8.37 -2.43
C TYR A 136 -8.91 9.20 -2.42
N VAL A 137 -8.94 10.36 -3.07
CA VAL A 137 -7.95 11.43 -2.87
C VAL A 137 -8.64 12.57 -2.14
N ILE A 138 -8.07 12.94 -1.00
CA ILE A 138 -8.65 13.85 -0.02
C ILE A 138 -7.80 15.10 0.09
N GLY A 139 -8.44 16.26 -0.06
CA GLY A 139 -7.89 17.54 0.34
C GLY A 139 -8.09 17.71 1.84
N THR A 140 -7.00 17.81 2.59
CA THR A 140 -7.06 17.92 4.06
C THR A 140 -6.92 19.36 4.56
N GLY A 141 -6.58 20.30 3.67
CA GLY A 141 -6.23 21.66 4.05
C GLY A 141 -4.97 21.73 4.91
N ASP A 142 -4.80 22.85 5.61
CA ASP A 142 -3.74 23.03 6.61
C ASP A 142 -4.09 22.30 7.91
N ARG A 143 -3.61 21.05 8.03
CA ARG A 143 -3.89 20.19 9.19
C ARG A 143 -3.33 20.73 10.51
N GLY A 144 -2.34 21.64 10.48
CA GLY A 144 -1.68 22.16 11.68
C GLY A 144 -2.36 23.38 12.29
N ASN A 145 -2.92 24.26 11.46
CA ASN A 145 -3.46 25.54 11.92
C ASN A 145 -4.99 25.59 12.03
N SER A 146 -5.73 24.80 11.26
CA SER A 146 -7.19 24.85 11.26
C SER A 146 -7.83 23.46 11.18
N PRO A 147 -8.85 23.18 11.99
CA PRO A 147 -9.74 22.01 11.86
C PRO A 147 -10.57 21.97 10.58
N GLU A 148 -9.99 22.13 9.38
CA GLU A 148 -10.78 22.01 8.16
C GLU A 148 -11.32 20.59 8.02
N LYS A 149 -12.60 20.49 7.65
CA LYS A 149 -13.20 19.20 7.34
C LYS A 149 -12.59 18.72 6.05
N TRP A 150 -12.07 17.50 6.07
CA TRP A 150 -11.46 16.90 4.89
C TRP A 150 -12.48 16.76 3.74
N GLU A 151 -12.05 17.08 2.54
CA GLU A 151 -12.89 17.12 1.34
C GLU A 151 -12.49 16.03 0.33
N ILE A 152 -13.49 15.39 -0.27
CA ILE A 152 -13.27 14.40 -1.32
C ILE A 152 -13.00 15.13 -2.63
N MET A 153 -11.78 15.02 -3.12
CA MET A 153 -11.36 15.62 -4.40
C MET A 153 -11.47 14.63 -5.55
N PHE A 154 -11.33 13.34 -5.25
CA PHE A 154 -11.50 12.23 -6.18
C PHE A 154 -12.01 11.01 -5.41
N ASN A 155 -12.89 10.23 -6.02
CA ASN A 155 -13.10 8.85 -5.60
C ASN A 155 -13.56 7.97 -6.76
N GLU A 156 -13.05 6.74 -6.83
CA GLU A 156 -13.41 5.77 -7.87
C GLU A 156 -13.24 4.34 -7.34
N GLU A 157 -14.07 3.43 -7.84
CA GLU A 157 -14.01 2.01 -7.52
C GLU A 157 -13.11 1.28 -8.51
N LEU A 158 -12.08 0.61 -7.98
CA LEU A 158 -11.03 -0.06 -8.75
C LEU A 158 -11.17 -1.59 -8.67
N GLY A 159 -12.39 -2.09 -8.47
CA GLY A 159 -12.67 -3.52 -8.40
C GLY A 159 -12.44 -4.11 -7.01
N ASN A 160 -11.56 -5.11 -6.91
CA ASN A 160 -11.37 -5.89 -5.69
C ASN A 160 -10.94 -5.02 -4.48
N PRO A 161 -11.02 -5.54 -3.24
CA PRO A 161 -10.43 -4.91 -2.07
C PRO A 161 -8.91 -4.68 -2.21
N PHE A 162 -8.40 -3.58 -1.64
CA PHE A 162 -6.97 -3.27 -1.54
C PHE A 162 -6.67 -2.44 -0.30
N ILE A 163 -5.38 -2.34 0.04
CA ILE A 163 -4.88 -1.33 0.98
C ILE A 163 -3.91 -0.37 0.28
N ILE A 164 -3.81 0.85 0.79
CA ILE A 164 -2.79 1.82 0.37
C ILE A 164 -1.54 1.59 1.22
N ILE A 165 -0.40 1.43 0.56
CA ILE A 165 0.88 1.25 1.23
C ILE A 165 1.80 2.46 1.10
N HIS A 166 1.59 3.31 0.08
CA HIS A 166 2.35 4.54 -0.10
C HIS A 166 1.64 5.51 -1.05
N SER A 167 1.86 6.82 -0.90
CA SER A 167 1.43 7.84 -1.86
C SER A 167 2.27 9.10 -1.78
N ILE A 168 2.40 9.82 -2.89
CA ILE A 168 3.14 11.09 -2.99
C ILE A 168 2.41 12.11 -3.87
N SER A 169 2.57 13.40 -3.58
CA SER A 169 2.22 14.48 -4.50
C SER A 169 3.37 14.65 -5.48
N LEU A 170 3.06 14.66 -6.78
CA LEU A 170 4.07 14.77 -7.84
C LEU A 170 4.50 16.25 -8.00
N PRO A 171 5.81 16.56 -7.96
CA PRO A 171 6.31 17.93 -7.97
C PRO A 171 6.30 18.60 -9.36
N ASP A 172 6.40 17.82 -10.43
CA ASP A 172 6.72 18.30 -11.79
C ASP A 172 5.53 18.29 -12.77
N SER A 173 4.29 18.22 -12.28
CA SER A 173 3.12 18.28 -13.14
C SER A 173 2.58 19.72 -13.23
N GLU A 174 2.29 20.21 -14.45
CA GLU A 174 1.63 21.51 -14.69
C GLU A 174 0.36 21.69 -13.83
N GLU A 175 -0.29 20.56 -13.51
CA GLU A 175 -1.44 20.48 -12.62
C GLU A 175 -1.19 19.49 -11.48
N HIS A 176 -1.78 19.72 -10.31
CA HIS A 176 -1.60 18.82 -9.17
C HIS A 176 -1.95 17.36 -9.51
N SER A 177 -1.02 16.46 -9.21
CA SER A 177 -1.16 15.03 -9.43
C SER A 177 -0.68 14.25 -8.20
N VAL A 178 -1.35 13.14 -7.92
CA VAL A 178 -1.07 12.25 -6.79
C VAL A 178 -0.80 10.86 -7.33
N ALA A 179 0.34 10.29 -6.94
CA ALA A 179 0.67 8.90 -7.22
C ALA A 179 0.38 8.05 -5.98
N VAL A 180 -0.31 6.94 -6.14
CA VAL A 180 -0.76 6.03 -5.09
C VAL A 180 -0.32 4.62 -5.41
N LEU A 181 0.21 3.93 -4.40
CA LEU A 181 0.61 2.53 -4.48
C LEU A 181 -0.35 1.68 -3.66
N LEU A 182 -1.07 0.80 -4.36
CA LEU A 182 -2.05 -0.13 -3.79
C LEU A 182 -1.45 -1.52 -3.68
N LEU A 183 -1.82 -2.25 -2.64
CA LEU A 183 -1.49 -3.65 -2.44
C LEU A 183 -2.76 -4.50 -2.42
N ARG A 184 -2.75 -5.57 -3.22
CA ARG A 184 -3.82 -6.54 -3.33
C ARG A 184 -3.28 -7.96 -3.22
N ILE A 185 -4.15 -8.86 -2.76
CA ILE A 185 -3.95 -10.29 -2.86
C ILE A 185 -5.14 -10.84 -3.62
N GLU A 186 -4.84 -11.55 -4.71
CA GLU A 186 -5.84 -12.00 -5.66
C GLU A 186 -5.71 -13.49 -5.87
N LYS A 187 -6.86 -14.17 -5.99
CA LYS A 187 -6.91 -15.61 -6.21
C LYS A 187 -6.37 -15.92 -7.61
N GLU A 188 -5.51 -16.92 -7.70
CA GLU A 188 -4.95 -17.43 -8.94
C GLU A 188 -5.50 -18.85 -9.15
N GLU A 189 -6.61 -18.99 -9.89
CA GLU A 189 -7.33 -20.27 -10.00
C GLU A 189 -6.51 -21.38 -10.67
N LEU A 190 -5.57 -21.01 -11.54
CA LEU A 190 -4.69 -21.92 -12.25
C LEU A 190 -3.48 -22.37 -11.41
N ASP A 191 -3.25 -21.77 -10.23
CA ASP A 191 -2.14 -22.15 -9.36
C ASP A 191 -2.47 -23.39 -8.52
N LEU A 192 -2.36 -24.56 -9.16
CA LEU A 192 -2.60 -25.86 -8.53
C LEU A 192 -1.46 -26.31 -7.59
N LYS A 193 -0.34 -25.57 -7.50
CA LYS A 193 0.87 -26.00 -6.77
C LYS A 193 1.33 -25.03 -5.68
N GLY A 194 0.86 -23.79 -5.69
CA GLY A 194 1.16 -22.79 -4.68
C GLY A 194 0.01 -22.54 -3.72
N SER A 195 -0.06 -21.31 -3.20
CA SER A 195 -1.12 -20.88 -2.28
C SER A 195 -2.46 -20.68 -2.98
N GLY A 196 -2.51 -20.67 -4.32
CA GLY A 196 -3.71 -20.28 -5.07
C GLY A 196 -3.93 -18.77 -5.06
N PHE A 197 -2.90 -17.98 -4.75
CA PHE A 197 -2.96 -16.52 -4.68
C PHE A 197 -1.68 -15.89 -5.21
N HIS A 198 -1.82 -14.72 -5.81
CA HIS A 198 -0.73 -13.84 -6.16
C HIS A 198 -0.90 -12.46 -5.52
N VAL A 199 0.19 -11.70 -5.50
CA VAL A 199 0.23 -10.34 -4.94
C VAL A 199 0.34 -9.36 -6.09
N SER A 200 -0.52 -8.34 -6.11
CA SER A 200 -0.45 -7.25 -7.07
C SER A 200 -0.12 -5.92 -6.36
N LEU A 201 0.86 -5.22 -6.92
CA LEU A 201 1.18 -3.84 -6.59
C LEU A 201 0.69 -2.96 -7.73
N GLU A 202 -0.27 -2.10 -7.45
CA GLU A 202 -0.84 -1.21 -8.45
C GLU A 202 -0.40 0.23 -8.20
N TRP A 203 0.26 0.82 -9.18
CA TRP A 203 0.62 2.21 -9.18
C TRP A 203 -0.42 2.97 -9.98
N VAL A 204 -1.24 3.74 -9.27
CA VAL A 204 -2.28 4.61 -9.83
C VAL A 204 -1.83 6.06 -9.73
N THR A 205 -1.95 6.82 -10.81
CA THR A 205 -1.76 8.28 -10.82
C THR A 205 -3.10 8.95 -11.05
N VAL A 206 -3.48 9.80 -10.10
CA VAL A 206 -4.68 10.64 -10.16
C VAL A 206 -4.24 12.07 -10.44
N SER A 207 -4.69 12.64 -11.55
CA SER A 207 -4.34 14.00 -11.95
C SER A 207 -5.58 14.84 -12.15
N LYS A 208 -5.41 16.15 -11.99
CA LYS A 208 -6.45 17.11 -12.33
C LYS A 208 -6.68 17.13 -13.86
N LYS A 209 -7.92 17.34 -14.28
CA LYS A 209 -8.30 17.48 -15.70
C LYS A 209 -7.97 18.88 -16.21
N LYS A 210 -7.27 18.91 -17.35
CA LYS A 210 -6.96 20.15 -18.09
C LYS A 210 -8.19 20.93 -18.55
N GLU A 211 -9.26 20.23 -18.92
CA GLU A 211 -10.45 20.88 -19.52
C GLU A 211 -11.44 21.47 -18.49
N ASP A 212 -11.60 20.85 -17.32
CA ASP A 212 -12.64 21.21 -16.33
C ASP A 212 -12.04 21.86 -15.06
N GLY A 213 -10.71 21.84 -14.89
CA GLY A 213 -9.98 22.55 -13.84
C GLY A 213 -10.41 22.29 -12.40
N THR A 214 -11.30 21.32 -12.17
CA THR A 214 -11.95 21.03 -10.88
C THR A 214 -12.07 19.54 -10.63
N LYS A 215 -12.14 18.71 -11.67
CA LYS A 215 -12.25 17.26 -11.57
C LYS A 215 -10.89 16.58 -11.68
N TYR A 216 -10.71 15.55 -10.88
CA TYR A 216 -9.58 14.63 -10.95
C TYR A 216 -9.97 13.35 -11.71
N GLU A 217 -9.01 12.71 -12.35
CA GLU A 217 -9.18 11.41 -13.00
C GLU A 217 -7.90 10.57 -12.90
N ILE A 218 -8.04 9.26 -13.13
CA ILE A 218 -6.89 8.36 -13.25
C ILE A 218 -6.26 8.56 -14.62
N THR A 219 -4.98 8.94 -14.64
CA THR A 219 -4.22 9.17 -15.87
C THR A 219 -3.21 8.08 -16.17
N LYS A 220 -2.77 7.34 -15.13
CA LYS A 220 -1.88 6.19 -15.28
C LYS A 220 -2.28 5.10 -14.31
N HIS A 221 -2.19 3.85 -14.76
CA HIS A 221 -2.38 2.67 -13.94
C HIS A 221 -1.38 1.60 -14.40
N HIS A 222 -0.44 1.24 -13.52
CA HIS A 222 0.55 0.19 -13.80
C HIS A 222 0.42 -0.91 -12.77
N VAL A 223 0.53 -2.17 -13.20
CA VAL A 223 0.37 -3.33 -12.34
C VAL A 223 1.63 -4.17 -12.35
N LEU A 224 2.11 -4.51 -11.15
CA LEU A 224 3.22 -5.40 -10.91
C LEU A 224 2.71 -6.63 -10.15
N ARG A 225 2.89 -7.82 -10.71
CA ARG A 225 2.51 -9.09 -10.07
C ARG A 225 3.72 -9.77 -9.44
N GLY A 226 3.52 -10.36 -8.28
CA GLY A 226 4.54 -11.10 -7.53
C GLY A 226 3.93 -12.23 -6.71
N LYS A 227 4.78 -13.04 -6.10
CA LYS A 227 4.38 -14.22 -5.30
C LYS A 227 4.62 -14.06 -3.80
N SER A 228 4.91 -12.85 -3.34
CA SER A 228 5.14 -12.54 -1.93
C SER A 228 4.85 -11.07 -1.66
N VAL A 229 4.18 -10.79 -0.54
CA VAL A 229 3.96 -9.43 -0.05
C VAL A 229 5.33 -8.75 0.16
N PRO A 230 5.51 -7.50 -0.30
CA PRO A 230 6.76 -6.79 -0.08
C PRO A 230 6.92 -6.45 1.41
N HIS A 231 8.15 -6.51 1.92
CA HIS A 231 8.48 -5.97 3.24
C HIS A 231 8.44 -4.45 3.25
N TYR A 232 8.71 -3.85 2.10
CA TYR A 232 8.68 -2.41 1.88
C TYR A 232 8.37 -2.17 0.40
N ALA A 233 7.47 -1.25 0.10
CA ALA A 233 7.36 -0.70 -1.23
C ALA A 233 6.95 0.77 -1.16
N ALA A 234 7.57 1.61 -1.98
CA ALA A 234 7.32 3.03 -1.99
C ALA A 234 7.59 3.62 -3.38
N ILE A 235 6.86 4.65 -3.71
CA ILE A 235 7.08 5.46 -4.91
C ILE A 235 8.28 6.37 -4.63
N GLU A 236 9.23 6.43 -5.55
CA GLU A 236 10.38 7.34 -5.47
C GLU A 236 9.87 8.80 -5.40
N PRO A 237 10.51 9.70 -4.63
CA PRO A 237 10.07 11.09 -4.50
C PRO A 237 9.87 11.85 -5.83
N SER A 238 10.61 11.47 -6.88
CA SER A 238 10.47 12.04 -8.23
C SER A 238 9.19 11.59 -8.96
N GLY A 239 8.52 10.54 -8.46
CA GLY A 239 7.39 9.91 -9.15
C GLY A 239 7.77 9.13 -10.40
N ASN A 240 9.06 8.92 -10.65
CA ASN A 240 9.54 8.21 -11.84
C ASN A 240 10.07 6.82 -11.49
N GLY A 241 9.77 6.31 -10.31
CA GLY A 241 10.44 5.18 -9.69
C GLY A 241 9.53 4.43 -8.72
N LEU A 242 9.63 3.10 -8.65
CA LEU A 242 9.11 2.32 -7.53
C LEU A 242 10.23 1.54 -6.84
N MET A 243 10.39 1.75 -5.54
CA MET A 243 11.28 0.98 -4.66
C MET A 243 10.52 -0.20 -4.08
N ILE A 244 10.97 -1.45 -4.28
CA ILE A 244 10.31 -2.64 -3.72
C ILE A 244 11.35 -3.53 -3.04
N VAL A 245 11.15 -3.87 -1.76
CA VAL A 245 11.93 -4.88 -1.03
C VAL A 245 11.07 -6.10 -0.74
N SER A 246 11.33 -7.22 -1.40
CA SER A 246 10.52 -8.45 -1.28
C SER A 246 11.37 -9.72 -1.26
N TYR A 247 10.76 -10.83 -0.84
CA TYR A 247 11.37 -12.16 -0.93
C TYR A 247 11.41 -12.69 -2.36
N LYS A 248 10.32 -12.52 -3.10
CA LYS A 248 10.18 -12.94 -4.49
C LYS A 248 10.06 -11.72 -5.39
N SER A 249 10.51 -11.86 -6.64
CA SER A 249 10.47 -10.79 -7.63
C SER A 249 9.04 -10.41 -8.03
N PHE A 250 8.92 -9.16 -8.48
CA PHE A 250 7.73 -8.64 -9.15
C PHE A 250 8.00 -8.50 -10.65
N THR A 251 6.96 -8.71 -11.46
CA THR A 251 6.97 -8.57 -12.91
C THR A 251 5.86 -7.62 -13.35
N ALA A 252 6.18 -6.69 -14.24
CA ALA A 252 5.19 -5.79 -14.82
C ALA A 252 4.24 -6.57 -15.72
N VAL A 253 2.95 -6.27 -15.63
CA VAL A 253 1.90 -6.84 -16.47
C VAL A 253 1.39 -5.74 -17.39
N SER A 254 1.30 -6.02 -18.69
CA SER A 254 0.59 -5.15 -19.62
C SER A 254 -0.91 -5.29 -19.38
N ILE A 255 -1.63 -4.17 -19.26
CA ILE A 255 -3.08 -4.12 -18.97
C ILE A 255 -3.90 -4.92 -20.00
N ASP A 256 -3.39 -5.10 -21.22
CA ASP A 256 -4.05 -5.92 -22.26
C ASP A 256 -4.12 -7.42 -21.91
N GLN A 257 -3.25 -7.94 -21.03
CA GLN A 257 -3.26 -9.36 -20.65
C GLN A 257 -4.29 -9.71 -19.57
N SER A 258 -4.87 -8.73 -18.87
CA SER A 258 -5.93 -9.03 -17.88
C SER A 258 -7.29 -9.35 -18.52
N LEU A 259 -7.45 -9.12 -19.83
CA LEU A 259 -8.68 -9.42 -20.56
C LEU A 259 -8.59 -10.70 -21.42
N GLU A 260 -7.39 -11.10 -21.84
CA GLU A 260 -7.18 -12.24 -22.76
C GLU A 260 -7.03 -13.61 -22.07
N GLU A 261 -6.79 -13.70 -20.76
CA GLU A 261 -6.73 -15.00 -20.05
C GLU A 261 -8.11 -15.68 -19.89
N SER A 262 -9.18 -15.10 -20.45
CA SER A 262 -10.54 -15.67 -20.38
C SER A 262 -10.96 -16.50 -21.60
N MET A 263 -10.18 -16.58 -22.68
CA MET A 263 -10.57 -17.32 -23.89
C MET A 263 -9.36 -17.83 -24.68
N ASP A 264 -8.81 -19.00 -24.33
CA ASP A 264 -8.21 -19.93 -25.30
C ASP A 264 -7.81 -21.27 -24.63
N GLU A 265 -8.81 -22.14 -24.39
CA GLU A 265 -8.57 -23.59 -24.37
C GLU A 265 -8.97 -24.15 -25.75
N ASP A 266 -7.97 -24.37 -26.62
CA ASP A 266 -7.77 -25.65 -27.34
C ASP A 266 -6.77 -25.47 -28.49
N ARG A 267 -5.53 -25.95 -28.30
CA ARG A 267 -4.78 -26.70 -29.34
C ARG A 267 -3.51 -27.36 -28.79
N PRO A 268 -3.16 -28.57 -29.24
CA PRO A 268 -2.20 -29.43 -28.56
C PRO A 268 -0.74 -29.13 -28.93
N GLU A 269 0.12 -29.51 -27.98
CA GLU A 269 1.58 -29.43 -27.96
C GLU A 269 2.28 -29.92 -29.24
N LYS A 270 3.39 -29.25 -29.59
CA LYS A 270 4.51 -29.89 -30.27
C LYS A 270 5.81 -29.70 -29.49
N THR A 271 6.28 -30.83 -28.97
CA THR A 271 7.52 -31.05 -28.24
C THR A 271 8.75 -30.83 -29.14
N LYS A 272 9.69 -29.99 -28.69
CA LYS A 272 11.16 -30.12 -28.87
C LYS A 272 11.77 -29.43 -27.63
N GLY A 273 12.33 -30.12 -26.65
CA GLY A 273 13.47 -31.01 -26.76
C GLY A 273 14.75 -30.21 -26.49
N ASN A 274 15.10 -30.01 -25.21
CA ASN A 274 16.50 -29.91 -24.78
C ASN A 274 16.69 -30.20 -23.29
N LEU A 275 17.80 -30.89 -23.02
CA LEU A 275 18.22 -31.63 -21.83
C LEU A 275 18.58 -30.78 -20.59
N PRO A 276 18.71 -31.41 -19.40
CA PRO A 276 18.70 -30.72 -18.11
C PRO A 276 20.09 -30.23 -17.71
N VAL A 277 20.17 -29.03 -17.15
CA VAL A 277 21.32 -28.62 -16.33
C VAL A 277 20.97 -28.87 -14.87
N LYS A 278 21.43 -30.01 -14.34
CA LYS A 278 21.38 -30.31 -12.90
C LYS A 278 22.46 -29.50 -12.17
N GLY A 279 22.00 -28.67 -11.25
CA GLY A 279 22.45 -28.68 -9.86
C GLY A 279 23.67 -27.85 -9.48
N SER A 280 23.40 -26.73 -8.81
CA SER A 280 23.99 -26.49 -7.48
C SER A 280 22.95 -25.80 -6.62
N SER A 281 22.36 -26.60 -5.73
CA SER A 281 21.59 -26.14 -4.58
C SER A 281 22.50 -25.27 -3.72
N CYS A 282 22.12 -24.01 -3.52
CA CYS A 282 22.59 -23.24 -2.39
C CYS A 282 21.42 -22.39 -1.90
N ALA A 283 20.85 -22.80 -0.77
CA ALA A 283 19.84 -22.06 -0.03
C ALA A 283 20.41 -20.69 0.36
N LEU A 284 19.93 -19.61 -0.28
CA LEU A 284 20.28 -18.26 0.12
C LEU A 284 19.07 -17.36 -0.09
N THR A 285 18.54 -16.87 1.03
CA THR A 285 17.52 -15.85 1.18
C THR A 285 17.95 -14.58 0.44
N TYR A 286 17.24 -14.22 -0.63
CA TYR A 286 17.47 -12.97 -1.36
C TYR A 286 16.50 -11.89 -0.87
N ARG A 287 17.05 -10.72 -0.54
CA ARG A 287 16.34 -9.44 -0.47
C ARG A 287 16.59 -8.75 -1.81
N HIS A 288 15.56 -8.56 -2.63
CA HIS A 288 15.70 -7.77 -3.84
C HIS A 288 15.07 -6.41 -3.59
N MET A 289 15.88 -5.35 -3.73
CA MET A 289 15.37 -3.99 -3.94
C MET A 289 15.21 -3.79 -5.45
N TYR A 290 14.04 -3.38 -5.93
CA TYR A 290 13.79 -3.02 -7.33
C TYR A 290 13.58 -1.51 -7.43
N VAL A 291 14.06 -0.86 -8.50
CA VAL A 291 13.70 0.52 -8.88
C VAL A 291 13.00 0.42 -10.24
N TRP A 292 11.72 0.82 -10.32
CA TRP A 292 10.95 0.73 -11.58
C TRP A 292 10.64 2.10 -12.15
N SER A 293 11.15 2.43 -13.34
CA SER A 293 10.96 3.75 -13.95
C SER A 293 10.05 3.73 -15.19
N SER A 294 8.97 4.51 -15.15
CA SER A 294 8.17 4.83 -16.33
C SER A 294 8.72 6.12 -16.95
N HIS A 295 9.40 5.99 -18.10
CA HIS A 295 9.64 7.12 -19.00
C HIS A 295 8.49 7.19 -20.01
#